data_AF-A0A6G0W4D2-F1
#
_entry.id   AF-A0A6G0W4D2-F1
#
_cell.length_a   1.000
_cell.length_b   1.000
_cell.length_c   1.000
_cell.angle_alpha   90.00
_cell.angle_beta   90.00
_cell.angle_gamma   90.00
#
_symmetry.space_group_name_H-M   'P 1'
#
loop_
_entity.id
_entity.type
_entity.pdbx_description
1 polymer ?
#
loop_
_entity_poly.entity_id
_entity_poly.type
_entity_poly.pdbx_seq_one_letter_code
_entity_poly.pdbx_strand_id
1 'polypeptide(L)'
;MIRIRLHVSLVFNKYSGEDKKMMIKSLLEDFKRLFLQMEPPVVKSDLFKKAHFVSCLGYGYCLEIDNDIKNFIIDHLKNSRKPYVLSTPNNMFLKSLTTIWEIYIEALTTLNDVMEYMKNMHSVPNKLQHFDKFAIILFRHIIFEDNRVQKCFYARIAELKQVTTRNIILLKSDRLLIENVSTMCYALKKDDCYVWSVKPLFLKLTTEYFQLLSEDCLLHYCGPCDYFENAILKIFEELNRLQFKLDTESINEIRGIITTELILKNINTVIGVESCGIDHMLKNDQYDKLKHLYNILGFVNGGLKVMFDCTRPYFSKLGTSIVLTNIKISNAFTCIENLLILKDKFDYLVENVFNHNKLFYDTISDEFGMFLKLNSLIPKFLCQFIDQKLRKGKYS
;
A
#
# COMPACT_ATOMS: atom_id res chain seq x y z
N MET A 1 -6.37 27.05 38.95
CA MET A 1 -6.32 25.56 38.94
C MET A 1 -6.02 24.94 40.31
N ILE A 2 -5.02 25.40 41.07
CA ILE A 2 -4.66 24.79 42.38
C ILE A 2 -5.78 24.91 43.44
N ARG A 3 -6.46 26.06 43.53
CA ARG A 3 -7.61 26.25 44.44
C ARG A 3 -8.82 25.36 44.12
N ILE A 4 -9.06 25.05 42.85
CA ILE A 4 -10.15 24.15 42.42
C ILE A 4 -9.80 22.69 42.75
N ARG A 5 -8.54 22.27 42.54
CA ARG A 5 -8.06 20.93 42.92
C ARG A 5 -8.15 20.68 44.43
N LEU A 6 -7.79 21.68 45.26
CA LEU A 6 -7.93 21.60 46.72
C LEU A 6 -9.39 21.50 47.15
N HIS A 7 -10.31 22.26 46.53
CA HIS A 7 -11.74 22.19 46.85
C HIS A 7 -12.36 20.84 46.46
N VAL A 8 -11.95 20.26 45.33
CA VAL A 8 -12.44 18.95 44.87
C VAL A 8 -11.91 17.83 45.78
N SER A 9 -10.63 17.83 46.14
CA SER A 9 -10.05 16.85 47.07
C SER A 9 -10.72 16.89 48.46
N LEU A 10 -11.12 18.08 48.93
CA LEU A 10 -11.87 18.24 50.19
C LEU A 10 -13.30 17.68 50.13
N VAL A 11 -13.97 17.69 48.97
CA VAL A 11 -15.30 17.08 48.80
C VAL A 11 -15.20 15.56 48.80
N PHE A 12 -14.18 15.00 48.14
CA PHE A 12 -13.99 13.54 48.07
C PHE A 12 -13.46 12.91 49.36
N ASN A 13 -12.93 13.71 50.29
CA ASN A 13 -12.61 13.28 51.64
C ASN A 13 -13.85 12.95 52.50
N LYS A 14 -15.07 13.31 52.04
CA LYS A 14 -16.34 12.98 52.73
C LYS A 14 -16.87 11.58 52.43
N TYR A 15 -16.36 10.90 51.39
CA TYR A 15 -16.77 9.52 51.09
C TYR A 15 -16.21 8.53 52.11
N SER A 16 -17.00 7.54 52.49
CA SER A 16 -16.55 6.46 53.36
C SER A 16 -15.46 5.62 52.69
N GLY A 17 -14.70 4.86 53.47
CA GLY A 17 -13.71 3.93 52.91
C GLY A 17 -14.34 2.88 51.98
N GLU A 18 -15.60 2.52 52.21
CA GLU A 18 -16.35 1.58 51.37
C GLU A 18 -16.75 2.19 50.03
N ASP A 19 -17.23 3.44 50.02
CA ASP A 19 -17.60 4.15 48.79
C ASP A 19 -16.39 4.32 47.86
N LYS A 20 -15.22 4.66 48.43
CA LYS A 20 -13.97 4.78 47.68
C LYS A 20 -13.57 3.46 47.03
N LYS A 21 -13.66 2.35 47.77
CA LYS A 21 -13.41 1.00 47.23
C LYS A 21 -14.40 0.61 46.14
N MET A 22 -15.67 0.99 46.28
CA MET A 22 -16.70 0.70 45.27
C MET A 22 -16.42 1.42 43.95
N MET A 23 -15.97 2.69 43.99
CA MET A 23 -15.59 3.44 42.79
C MET A 23 -14.39 2.80 42.07
N ILE A 24 -13.37 2.38 42.81
CA ILE A 24 -12.19 1.68 42.29
C ILE A 24 -12.57 0.37 41.64
N LYS A 25 -13.35 -0.46 42.35
CA LYS A 25 -13.83 -1.75 41.85
C LYS A 25 -14.66 -1.58 40.57
N SER A 26 -15.50 -0.55 40.50
CA SER A 26 -16.32 -0.25 39.31
C SER A 26 -15.47 0.06 38.07
N LEU A 27 -14.39 0.83 38.22
CA LEU A 27 -13.47 1.10 37.10
C LEU A 27 -12.67 -0.15 36.73
N LEU A 28 -12.18 -0.88 37.73
CA LEU A 28 -11.42 -2.12 37.52
C LEU A 28 -12.25 -3.17 36.76
N GLU A 29 -13.52 -3.36 37.11
CA GLU A 29 -14.40 -4.30 36.42
C GLU A 29 -14.66 -3.90 34.97
N ASP A 30 -14.81 -2.61 34.66
CA ASP A 30 -14.93 -2.18 33.26
C ASP A 30 -13.65 -2.40 32.47
N PHE A 31 -12.47 -2.22 33.07
CA PHE A 31 -11.22 -2.61 32.42
C PHE A 31 -11.16 -4.12 32.17
N LYS A 32 -11.55 -4.96 33.13
CA LYS A 32 -11.63 -6.42 32.91
C LYS A 32 -12.58 -6.78 31.77
N ARG A 33 -13.73 -6.10 31.69
CA ARG A 33 -14.72 -6.28 30.62
C ARG A 33 -14.16 -5.96 29.23
N LEU A 34 -13.24 -5.00 29.09
CA LEU A 34 -12.53 -4.75 27.82
C LEU A 34 -11.78 -6.00 27.35
N PHE A 35 -11.02 -6.65 28.24
CA PHE A 35 -10.24 -7.84 27.91
C PHE A 35 -11.08 -9.11 27.75
N LEU A 36 -12.30 -9.12 28.28
CA LEU A 36 -13.24 -10.23 28.21
C LEU A 36 -14.24 -10.09 27.05
N GLN A 37 -14.38 -8.90 26.47
CA GLN A 37 -15.40 -8.57 25.46
C GLN A 37 -16.82 -8.89 25.91
N MET A 38 -17.16 -8.52 27.15
CA MET A 38 -18.51 -8.75 27.71
C MET A 38 -19.53 -7.77 27.15
N GLU A 39 -20.78 -8.23 26.95
CA GLU A 39 -21.91 -7.37 26.61
C GLU A 39 -22.58 -6.78 27.87
N PRO A 40 -23.10 -5.54 27.81
CA PRO A 40 -22.95 -4.56 26.72
C PRO A 40 -21.50 -4.03 26.63
N PRO A 41 -21.06 -3.53 25.46
CA PRO A 41 -19.70 -3.04 25.29
C PRO A 41 -19.41 -1.87 26.23
N VAL A 42 -18.16 -1.80 26.70
CA VAL A 42 -17.72 -0.74 27.60
C VAL A 42 -17.65 0.58 26.82
N VAL A 43 -18.41 1.58 27.28
CA VAL A 43 -18.43 2.90 26.66
C VAL A 43 -17.20 3.70 27.09
N LYS A 44 -16.35 4.10 26.14
CA LYS A 44 -15.10 4.83 26.43
C LYS A 44 -15.32 6.08 27.29
N SER A 45 -16.39 6.85 27.05
CA SER A 45 -16.67 8.06 27.83
C SER A 45 -16.95 7.78 29.30
N ASP A 46 -17.52 6.62 29.63
CA ASP A 46 -17.79 6.23 31.02
C ASP A 46 -16.51 5.80 31.74
N LEU A 47 -15.56 5.18 31.05
CA LEU A 47 -14.22 4.91 31.59
C LEU A 47 -13.54 6.20 32.02
N PHE A 48 -13.54 7.24 31.18
CA PHE A 48 -12.92 8.53 31.52
C PHE A 48 -13.62 9.22 32.71
N LYS A 49 -14.95 9.14 32.81
CA LYS A 49 -15.68 9.67 33.96
C LYS A 49 -15.27 8.94 35.25
N LYS A 50 -15.28 7.60 35.24
CA LYS A 50 -14.88 6.78 36.40
C LYS A 50 -13.42 7.03 36.78
N ALA A 51 -12.54 7.12 35.80
CA ALA A 51 -11.12 7.45 35.96
C ALA A 51 -10.90 8.84 36.57
N HIS A 52 -11.71 9.83 36.19
CA HIS A 52 -11.68 11.16 36.80
C HIS A 52 -12.00 11.09 38.29
N PHE A 53 -13.07 10.38 38.67
CA PHE A 53 -13.44 10.20 40.07
C PHE A 53 -12.33 9.51 40.88
N VAL A 54 -11.76 8.42 40.36
CA VAL A 54 -10.64 7.73 41.02
C VAL A 54 -9.43 8.64 41.17
N SER A 55 -9.08 9.42 40.14
CA SER A 55 -7.97 10.38 40.21
C SER A 55 -8.19 11.44 41.29
N CYS A 56 -9.45 11.87 41.50
CA CYS A 56 -9.80 12.79 42.57
C CYS A 56 -9.66 12.20 43.98
N LEU A 57 -9.72 10.87 44.14
CA LEU A 57 -9.49 10.19 45.42
C LEU A 57 -8.01 10.22 45.85
N GLY A 58 -7.10 10.35 44.88
CA GLY A 58 -5.67 10.51 45.12
C GLY A 58 -4.81 9.49 44.38
N TYR A 59 -3.53 9.84 44.19
CA TYR A 59 -2.59 9.09 43.37
C TYR A 59 -2.36 7.63 43.83
N GLY A 60 -2.48 7.35 45.13
CA GLY A 60 -2.33 5.98 45.67
C GLY A 60 -3.35 4.99 45.09
N TYR A 61 -4.58 5.44 44.86
CA TYR A 61 -5.63 4.59 44.27
C TYR A 61 -5.41 4.34 42.77
N CYS A 62 -4.78 5.28 42.06
CA CYS A 62 -4.35 5.05 40.68
C CYS A 62 -3.28 3.94 40.60
N LEU A 63 -2.37 3.88 41.58
CA LEU A 63 -1.37 2.80 41.68
C LEU A 63 -2.00 1.45 42.05
N GLU A 64 -3.01 1.45 42.91
CA GLU A 64 -3.77 0.24 43.27
C GLU A 64 -4.43 -0.37 42.03
N ILE A 65 -5.15 0.43 41.23
CA ILE A 65 -5.76 -0.03 39.98
C ILE A 65 -4.71 -0.52 38.97
N ASP A 66 -3.59 0.18 38.83
CA ASP A 66 -2.50 -0.24 37.94
C ASP A 66 -1.93 -1.62 38.32
N ASN A 67 -1.76 -1.90 39.60
CA ASN A 67 -1.30 -3.20 40.08
C ASN A 67 -2.37 -4.29 39.90
N ASP A 68 -3.62 -3.99 40.25
CA ASP A 68 -4.73 -4.94 40.13
C ASP A 68 -4.99 -5.33 38.68
N ILE A 69 -4.92 -4.37 37.75
CA ILE A 69 -5.11 -4.67 36.33
C ILE A 69 -3.94 -5.48 35.76
N LYS A 70 -2.70 -5.23 36.19
CA LYS A 70 -1.54 -6.06 35.81
C LYS A 70 -1.71 -7.49 36.29
N ASN A 71 -2.12 -7.68 37.54
CA ASN A 71 -2.36 -9.00 38.11
C ASN A 71 -3.48 -9.73 37.35
N PHE A 72 -4.58 -9.05 37.06
CA PHE A 72 -5.66 -9.59 36.25
C PHE A 72 -5.19 -10.00 34.84
N ILE A 73 -4.43 -9.14 34.14
CA ILE A 73 -3.91 -9.46 32.80
C ILE A 73 -3.02 -10.71 32.84
N ILE A 74 -2.12 -10.82 33.84
CA ILE A 74 -1.25 -11.99 34.00
C ILE A 74 -2.09 -13.26 34.19
N ASP A 75 -3.08 -13.21 35.08
CA ASP A 75 -3.98 -14.32 35.36
C ASP A 75 -4.79 -14.73 34.13
N HIS A 76 -5.43 -13.74 33.47
CA HIS A 76 -6.24 -13.93 32.26
C HIS A 76 -5.43 -14.53 31.11
N LEU A 77 -4.20 -14.06 30.88
CA LEU A 77 -3.32 -14.62 29.86
C LEU A 77 -2.94 -16.07 30.18
N LYS A 78 -2.57 -16.36 31.44
CA LYS A 78 -2.13 -17.70 31.86
C LYS A 78 -3.24 -18.73 31.89
N ASN A 79 -4.39 -18.38 32.46
CA ASN A 79 -5.43 -19.32 32.86
C ASN A 79 -6.61 -19.36 31.89
N SER A 80 -6.82 -18.31 31.09
CA SER A 80 -7.94 -18.24 30.15
C SER A 80 -7.47 -18.27 28.69
N ARG A 81 -6.61 -17.33 28.29
CA ARG A 81 -6.22 -17.15 26.88
C ARG A 81 -5.25 -18.21 26.38
N LYS A 82 -4.22 -18.56 27.16
CA LYS A 82 -3.26 -19.59 26.76
C LYS A 82 -3.91 -20.97 26.56
N PRO A 83 -4.72 -21.49 27.50
CA PRO A 83 -5.36 -22.78 27.31
C PRO A 83 -6.30 -22.79 26.09
N TYR A 84 -7.04 -21.69 25.87
CA TYR A 84 -7.91 -21.55 24.70
C TYR A 84 -7.16 -21.63 23.37
N VAL A 85 -6.02 -20.94 23.24
CA VAL A 85 -5.19 -21.01 22.01
C VAL A 85 -4.70 -22.44 21.79
N LEU A 86 -4.26 -23.13 22.86
CA LEU A 86 -3.75 -24.49 22.78
C LEU A 86 -4.84 -25.54 22.53
N SER A 87 -6.08 -25.29 22.94
CA SER A 87 -7.22 -26.17 22.64
C SER A 87 -7.80 -25.95 21.24
N THR A 88 -7.39 -24.90 20.54
CA THR A 88 -7.89 -24.59 19.19
C THR A 88 -7.36 -25.62 18.19
N PRO A 89 -8.20 -26.10 17.25
CA PRO A 89 -7.74 -26.94 16.13
C PRO A 89 -6.59 -26.31 15.34
N ASN A 90 -5.65 -27.13 14.87
CA ASN A 90 -4.42 -26.66 14.21
C ASN A 90 -4.67 -25.72 13.01
N ASN A 91 -5.69 -25.99 12.19
CA ASN A 91 -6.06 -25.15 11.05
C ASN A 91 -6.55 -23.74 11.45
N MET A 92 -7.12 -23.59 12.64
CA MET A 92 -7.65 -22.34 13.20
C MET A 92 -6.67 -21.66 14.17
N PHE A 93 -5.57 -22.34 14.52
CA PHE A 93 -4.62 -21.90 15.54
C PHE A 93 -4.10 -20.47 15.32
N LEU A 94 -3.56 -20.18 14.12
CA LEU A 94 -3.03 -18.84 13.83
C LEU A 94 -4.11 -17.77 13.91
N LYS A 95 -5.32 -18.08 13.42
CA LYS A 95 -6.46 -17.14 13.48
C LYS A 95 -6.85 -16.86 14.93
N SER A 96 -6.98 -17.88 15.77
CA SER A 96 -7.28 -17.70 17.20
C SER A 96 -6.18 -16.92 17.91
N LEU A 97 -4.90 -17.18 17.60
CA LEU A 97 -3.76 -16.47 18.17
C LEU A 97 -3.77 -14.99 17.79
N THR A 98 -3.96 -14.66 16.51
CA THR A 98 -4.03 -13.27 16.04
C THR A 98 -5.27 -12.56 16.55
N THR A 99 -6.42 -13.22 16.63
CA THR A 99 -7.65 -12.63 17.19
C THR A 99 -7.46 -12.29 18.67
N ILE A 100 -6.87 -13.19 19.46
CA ILE A 100 -6.59 -12.88 20.87
C ILE A 100 -5.61 -11.71 21.01
N TRP A 101 -4.61 -11.64 20.13
CA TRP A 101 -3.68 -10.51 20.08
C TRP A 101 -4.39 -9.18 19.73
N GLU A 102 -5.25 -9.17 18.71
CA GLU A 102 -6.03 -8.00 18.29
C GLU A 102 -6.91 -7.47 19.42
N ILE A 103 -7.67 -8.36 20.06
CA ILE A 103 -8.52 -8.03 21.22
C ILE A 103 -7.68 -7.47 22.36
N TYR A 104 -6.53 -8.09 22.62
CA TYR A 104 -5.62 -7.67 23.67
C TYR A 104 -5.07 -6.25 23.42
N ILE A 105 -4.63 -5.97 22.20
CA ILE A 105 -4.09 -4.65 21.82
C ILE A 105 -5.17 -3.57 21.82
N GLU A 106 -6.38 -3.87 21.35
CA GLU A 106 -7.49 -2.91 21.38
C GLU A 106 -7.87 -2.52 22.82
N ALA A 107 -7.96 -3.52 23.71
CA ALA A 107 -8.21 -3.31 25.13
C ALA A 107 -7.07 -2.53 25.80
N LEU A 108 -5.81 -2.86 25.47
CA LEU A 108 -4.64 -2.16 25.98
C LEU A 108 -4.59 -0.70 25.54
N THR A 109 -4.84 -0.38 24.27
CA THR A 109 -4.86 1.00 23.79
C THR A 109 -5.88 1.82 24.58
N THR A 110 -7.09 1.29 24.75
CA THR A 110 -8.14 1.97 25.53
C THR A 110 -7.74 2.12 27.01
N LEU A 111 -7.14 1.10 27.61
CA LEU A 111 -6.62 1.17 28.98
C LEU A 111 -5.53 2.25 29.11
N ASN A 112 -4.57 2.28 28.19
CA ASN A 112 -3.45 3.23 28.20
C ASN A 112 -3.95 4.67 28.07
N ASP A 113 -4.89 4.94 27.17
CA ASP A 113 -5.52 6.26 27.01
C ASP A 113 -6.12 6.76 28.34
N VAL A 114 -6.81 5.88 29.06
CA VAL A 114 -7.46 6.19 30.35
C VAL A 114 -6.42 6.34 31.48
N MET A 115 -5.42 5.47 31.53
CA MET A 115 -4.34 5.54 32.52
C MET A 115 -3.48 6.79 32.33
N GLU A 116 -3.22 7.20 31.08
CA GLU A 116 -2.51 8.44 30.75
C GLU A 116 -3.31 9.67 31.18
N TYR A 117 -4.63 9.67 30.96
CA TYR A 117 -5.52 10.71 31.47
C TYR A 117 -5.42 10.85 33.01
N MET A 118 -5.49 9.73 33.74
CA MET A 118 -5.36 9.75 35.20
C MET A 118 -3.98 10.26 35.63
N LYS A 119 -2.91 9.86 34.94
CA LYS A 119 -1.54 10.33 35.21
C LYS A 119 -1.40 11.83 35.03
N ASN A 120 -1.96 12.41 33.97
CA ASN A 120 -1.87 13.85 33.68
C ASN A 120 -2.61 14.72 34.73
N MET A 121 -3.53 14.15 35.49
CA MET A 121 -4.18 14.83 36.62
C MET A 121 -3.25 15.01 37.83
N HIS A 122 -2.17 14.23 37.93
CA HIS A 122 -1.23 14.25 39.05
C HIS A 122 0.14 14.81 38.66
N SER A 123 0.55 15.92 39.25
CA SER A 123 1.87 16.55 39.07
C SER A 123 2.91 15.94 40.01
N VAL A 124 3.10 14.61 39.96
CA VAL A 124 3.98 13.84 40.88
C VAL A 124 5.19 13.28 40.12
N PRO A 125 6.42 13.30 40.69
CA PRO A 125 7.65 12.88 40.02
C PRO A 125 7.77 11.38 39.73
N ASN A 126 7.07 10.51 40.47
CA ASN A 126 7.00 9.08 40.17
C ASN A 126 6.01 8.83 39.03
N LYS A 127 6.46 9.06 37.80
CA LYS A 127 5.69 8.71 36.61
C LYS A 127 5.51 7.20 36.55
N LEU A 128 4.26 6.72 36.62
CA LEU A 128 3.88 5.35 36.22
C LEU A 128 4.64 5.00 34.92
N GLN A 129 5.35 3.87 34.92
CA GLN A 129 6.05 3.37 33.73
C GLN A 129 5.04 3.14 32.60
N HIS A 130 5.46 3.31 31.35
CA HIS A 130 4.62 3.03 30.19
C HIS A 130 4.10 1.59 30.24
N PHE A 131 2.80 1.46 30.52
CA PHE A 131 2.10 0.19 30.68
C PHE A 131 2.18 -0.68 29.41
N ASP A 132 2.22 -0.02 28.26
CA ASP A 132 2.28 -0.56 26.90
C ASP A 132 3.43 -1.56 26.74
N LYS A 133 4.64 -1.17 27.16
CA LYS A 133 5.83 -2.03 27.00
C LYS A 133 5.72 -3.28 27.85
N PHE A 134 5.25 -3.14 29.09
CA PHE A 134 5.08 -4.25 30.01
C PHE A 134 4.03 -5.24 29.49
N ALA A 135 2.90 -4.75 28.99
CA ALA A 135 1.82 -5.58 28.49
C ALA A 135 2.22 -6.38 27.22
N ILE A 136 2.95 -5.76 26.29
CA ILE A 136 3.53 -6.47 25.13
C ILE A 136 4.50 -7.58 25.59
N ILE A 137 5.34 -7.30 26.58
CA ILE A 137 6.27 -8.27 27.20
C ILE A 137 5.50 -9.44 27.84
N LEU A 138 4.38 -9.17 28.51
CA LEU A 138 3.54 -10.22 29.09
C LEU A 138 2.97 -11.16 28.02
N PHE A 139 2.39 -10.62 26.95
CA PHE A 139 1.87 -11.45 25.87
C PHE A 139 2.97 -12.29 25.22
N ARG A 140 4.12 -11.67 24.97
CA ARG A 140 5.32 -12.34 24.44
C ARG A 140 5.72 -13.54 25.29
N HIS A 141 5.95 -13.34 26.59
CA HIS A 141 6.47 -14.40 27.46
C HIS A 141 5.43 -15.43 27.89
N ILE A 142 4.20 -15.00 28.15
CA ILE A 142 3.16 -15.90 28.67
C ILE A 142 2.54 -16.72 27.55
N ILE A 143 2.23 -16.10 26.40
CA ILE A 143 1.54 -16.74 25.28
C ILE A 143 2.54 -17.17 24.21
N PHE A 144 3.19 -16.20 23.55
CA PHE A 144 3.89 -16.48 22.31
C PHE A 144 5.10 -17.40 22.53
N GLU A 145 5.91 -17.18 23.56
CA GLU A 145 7.11 -17.96 23.88
C GLU A 145 6.82 -19.30 24.59
N ASP A 146 5.56 -19.64 24.88
CA ASP A 146 5.24 -20.98 25.41
C ASP A 146 5.63 -22.05 24.37
N ASN A 147 6.39 -23.05 24.80
CA ASN A 147 6.93 -24.09 23.91
C ASN A 147 5.86 -24.80 23.08
N ARG A 148 4.65 -24.99 23.61
CA ARG A 148 3.56 -25.64 22.88
C ARG A 148 2.97 -24.71 21.83
N VAL A 149 2.81 -23.43 22.17
CA VAL A 149 2.35 -22.39 21.25
C VAL A 149 3.35 -22.23 20.09
N GLN A 150 4.66 -22.16 20.36
CA GLN A 150 5.70 -22.12 19.33
C GLN A 150 5.66 -23.34 18.40
N LYS A 151 5.50 -24.56 18.97
CA LYS A 151 5.39 -25.78 18.15
C LYS A 151 4.19 -25.73 17.20
N CYS A 152 3.01 -25.38 17.70
CA CYS A 152 1.80 -25.24 16.87
C CYS A 152 1.97 -24.12 15.83
N PHE A 153 2.60 -23.01 16.22
CA PHE A 153 2.88 -21.88 15.33
C PHE A 153 3.73 -22.30 14.13
N TYR A 154 4.90 -22.89 14.37
CA TYR A 154 5.78 -23.30 13.27
C TYR A 154 5.21 -24.45 12.44
N ALA A 155 4.51 -25.40 13.08
CA ALA A 155 3.80 -26.46 12.36
C ALA A 155 2.79 -25.86 11.37
N ARG A 156 1.97 -24.88 11.82
CA ARG A 156 0.97 -24.26 10.96
C ARG A 156 1.57 -23.38 9.86
N ILE A 157 2.65 -22.65 10.16
CA ILE A 157 3.40 -21.89 9.13
C ILE A 157 3.99 -22.85 8.08
N ALA A 158 4.53 -24.00 8.50
CA ALA A 158 5.06 -25.01 7.58
C ALA A 158 3.97 -25.60 6.68
N GLU A 159 2.80 -25.92 7.23
CA GLU A 159 1.65 -26.37 6.44
C GLU A 159 1.22 -25.35 5.38
N LEU A 160 1.12 -24.08 5.75
CA LEU A 160 0.78 -23.02 4.79
C LEU A 160 1.86 -22.87 3.71
N LYS A 161 3.15 -23.10 4.02
CA LYS A 161 4.22 -23.09 3.01
C LYS A 161 4.09 -24.22 1.98
N GLN A 162 3.59 -25.39 2.40
CA GLN A 162 3.45 -26.58 1.55
C GLN A 162 2.26 -26.52 0.59
N VAL A 163 1.25 -25.69 0.86
CA VAL A 163 0.13 -25.53 -0.07
C VAL A 163 0.62 -24.86 -1.36
N THR A 164 0.50 -25.59 -2.47
CA THR A 164 0.98 -25.19 -3.81
C THR A 164 -0.08 -24.53 -4.67
N THR A 165 -1.36 -24.76 -4.39
CA THR A 165 -2.47 -24.26 -5.23
C THR A 165 -3.52 -23.63 -4.34
N ARG A 166 -3.84 -22.37 -4.61
CA ARG A 166 -4.89 -21.61 -3.92
C ARG A 166 -5.76 -20.91 -4.94
N ASN A 167 -7.08 -20.95 -4.75
CA ASN A 167 -7.96 -20.03 -5.45
C ASN A 167 -7.83 -18.61 -4.84
N ILE A 168 -8.33 -17.61 -5.55
CA ILE A 168 -8.21 -16.20 -5.14
C ILE A 168 -8.84 -15.91 -3.76
N ILE A 169 -9.91 -16.62 -3.39
CA ILE A 169 -10.61 -16.44 -2.11
C ILE A 169 -9.74 -16.94 -0.96
N LEU A 170 -9.24 -18.17 -1.05
CA LEU A 170 -8.37 -18.78 -0.04
C LEU A 170 -7.05 -18.03 0.07
N LEU A 171 -6.51 -17.60 -1.06
CA LEU A 171 -5.27 -16.84 -1.11
C LEU A 171 -5.42 -15.47 -0.43
N LYS A 172 -6.54 -14.77 -0.65
CA LYS A 172 -6.86 -13.54 0.07
C LYS A 172 -6.96 -13.78 1.58
N SER A 173 -7.64 -14.84 2.02
CA SER A 173 -7.76 -15.14 3.45
C SER A 173 -6.43 -15.51 4.09
N ASP A 174 -5.62 -16.35 3.42
CA ASP A 174 -4.29 -16.75 3.91
C ASP A 174 -3.33 -15.56 3.98
N ARG A 175 -3.35 -14.68 2.97
CA ARG A 175 -2.53 -13.46 2.94
C ARG A 175 -2.88 -12.54 4.12
N LEU A 176 -4.17 -12.29 4.37
CA LEU A 176 -4.61 -11.45 5.49
C LEU A 176 -4.28 -12.07 6.84
N LEU A 177 -4.39 -13.40 6.97
CA LEU A 177 -3.98 -14.11 8.18
C LEU A 177 -2.48 -13.92 8.44
N ILE A 178 -1.65 -14.13 7.42
CA ILE A 178 -0.19 -13.99 7.55
C ILE A 178 0.23 -12.54 7.73
N GLU A 179 -0.51 -11.57 7.20
CA GLU A 179 -0.34 -10.17 7.55
C GLU A 179 -0.56 -9.95 9.05
N ASN A 180 -1.68 -10.42 9.62
CA ASN A 180 -1.95 -10.24 11.06
C ASN A 180 -0.90 -10.94 11.93
N VAL A 181 -0.38 -12.09 11.48
CA VAL A 181 0.76 -12.75 12.11
C VAL A 181 2.02 -11.89 12.02
N SER A 182 2.28 -11.27 10.86
CA SER A 182 3.44 -10.40 10.63
C SER A 182 3.41 -9.18 11.57
N THR A 183 2.27 -8.51 11.68
CA THR A 183 2.11 -7.33 12.55
C THR A 183 2.24 -7.69 14.02
N MET A 184 1.71 -8.84 14.44
CA MET A 184 1.91 -9.38 15.78
C MET A 184 3.40 -9.66 16.05
N CYS A 185 4.09 -10.38 15.17
CA CYS A 185 5.52 -10.71 15.36
C CYS A 185 6.38 -9.44 15.43
N TYR A 186 6.09 -8.44 14.59
CA TYR A 186 6.76 -7.15 14.61
C TYR A 186 6.53 -6.41 15.95
N ALA A 187 5.28 -6.32 16.41
CA ALA A 187 4.95 -5.68 17.68
C ALA A 187 5.57 -6.39 18.90
N LEU A 188 5.67 -7.71 18.87
CA LEU A 188 6.32 -8.53 19.91
C LEU A 188 7.86 -8.45 19.87
N LYS A 189 8.45 -7.75 18.89
CA LYS A 189 9.91 -7.69 18.65
C LYS A 189 10.52 -9.08 18.53
N LYS A 190 9.89 -9.89 17.67
CA LYS A 190 10.32 -11.25 17.33
C LYS A 190 10.89 -11.26 15.92
N ASP A 191 11.94 -10.47 15.75
CA ASP A 191 12.56 -10.20 14.45
C ASP A 191 13.02 -11.49 13.77
N ASP A 192 13.67 -12.41 14.50
CA ASP A 192 14.08 -13.71 13.94
C ASP A 192 12.90 -14.53 13.42
N CYS A 193 11.81 -14.59 14.17
CA CYS A 193 10.61 -15.32 13.77
C CYS A 193 9.98 -14.67 12.52
N TYR A 194 9.89 -13.34 12.51
CA TYR A 194 9.34 -12.59 11.39
C TYR A 194 10.19 -12.78 10.13
N VAL A 195 11.49 -12.47 10.20
CA VAL A 195 12.43 -12.49 9.06
C VAL A 195 12.57 -13.89 8.47
N TRP A 196 12.75 -14.92 9.29
CA TRP A 196 13.06 -16.26 8.78
C TRP A 196 11.83 -17.12 8.46
N SER A 197 10.71 -16.91 9.16
CA SER A 197 9.55 -17.79 9.03
C SER A 197 8.36 -17.13 8.35
N VAL A 198 7.96 -15.94 8.81
CA VAL A 198 6.68 -15.32 8.44
C VAL A 198 6.80 -14.45 7.18
N LYS A 199 7.78 -13.54 7.13
CA LYS A 199 8.00 -12.61 6.02
C LYS A 199 8.12 -13.34 4.67
N PRO A 200 8.92 -14.41 4.52
CA PRO A 200 9.01 -15.11 3.23
C PRO A 200 7.67 -15.70 2.76
N LEU A 201 6.86 -16.21 3.70
CA LEU A 201 5.52 -16.70 3.39
C LEU A 201 4.59 -15.54 3.02
N PHE A 202 4.68 -14.40 3.72
CA PHE A 202 3.88 -13.23 3.43
C PHE A 202 4.13 -12.68 2.03
N LEU A 203 5.40 -12.56 1.64
CA LEU A 203 5.82 -12.10 0.31
C LEU A 203 5.38 -13.08 -0.78
N LYS A 204 5.50 -14.40 -0.53
CA LYS A 204 5.01 -15.43 -1.44
C LYS A 204 3.50 -15.31 -1.69
N LEU A 205 2.70 -15.27 -0.63
CA LEU A 205 1.24 -15.14 -0.75
C LEU A 205 0.82 -13.81 -1.38
N THR A 206 1.55 -12.74 -1.09
CA THR A 206 1.34 -11.43 -1.73
C THR A 206 1.61 -11.52 -3.23
N THR A 207 2.71 -12.14 -3.64
CA THR A 207 3.07 -12.35 -5.05
C THR A 207 1.99 -13.16 -5.78
N GLU A 208 1.61 -14.33 -5.24
CA GLU A 208 0.58 -15.19 -5.82
C GLU A 208 -0.76 -14.43 -5.96
N TYR A 209 -1.13 -13.62 -4.94
CA TYR A 209 -2.38 -12.88 -4.95
C TYR A 209 -2.42 -11.83 -6.06
N PHE A 210 -1.34 -11.05 -6.19
CA PHE A 210 -1.28 -10.01 -7.21
C PHE A 210 -1.07 -10.57 -8.61
N GLN A 211 -0.52 -11.78 -8.77
CA GLN A 211 -0.53 -12.50 -10.04
C GLN A 211 -1.95 -12.77 -10.51
N LEU A 212 -2.78 -13.43 -9.69
CA LEU A 212 -4.18 -13.72 -10.04
C LEU A 212 -5.00 -12.45 -10.23
N LEU A 213 -4.77 -11.43 -9.39
CA LEU A 213 -5.44 -10.13 -9.55
C LEU A 213 -5.04 -9.45 -10.86
N SER A 214 -3.78 -9.57 -11.28
CA SER A 214 -3.31 -9.00 -12.54
C SER A 214 -3.97 -9.62 -13.76
N GLU A 215 -4.17 -10.95 -13.75
CA GLU A 215 -4.90 -11.69 -14.79
C GLU A 215 -6.35 -11.22 -14.89
N ASP A 216 -7.02 -11.06 -13.74
CA ASP A 216 -8.39 -10.54 -13.66
C ASP A 216 -8.48 -9.10 -14.19
N CYS A 217 -7.55 -8.22 -13.80
CA CYS A 217 -7.49 -6.85 -14.31
C CYS A 217 -7.30 -6.79 -15.83
N LEU A 218 -6.47 -7.67 -16.40
CA LEU A 218 -6.26 -7.72 -17.86
C LEU A 218 -7.52 -8.10 -18.64
N LEU A 219 -8.44 -8.85 -18.03
CA LEU A 219 -9.73 -9.21 -18.63
C LEU A 219 -10.77 -8.09 -18.48
N HIS A 220 -10.70 -7.33 -17.39
CA HIS A 220 -11.68 -6.30 -17.06
C HIS A 220 -11.42 -4.94 -17.70
N TYR A 221 -10.16 -4.55 -17.89
CA TYR A 221 -9.81 -3.25 -18.45
C TYR A 221 -9.43 -3.37 -19.91
N CYS A 222 -10.18 -2.66 -20.77
CA CYS A 222 -9.88 -2.61 -22.19
C CYS A 222 -8.72 -1.65 -22.46
N GLY A 223 -8.69 -0.45 -21.89
CA GLY A 223 -7.72 0.60 -22.23
C GLY A 223 -6.47 0.67 -21.32
N PRO A 224 -5.29 1.07 -21.86
CA PRO A 224 -4.07 1.23 -21.06
C PRO A 224 -4.19 2.22 -19.90
N CYS A 225 -4.84 3.37 -20.13
CA CYS A 225 -4.99 4.39 -19.09
C CYS A 225 -5.80 3.85 -17.91
N ASP A 226 -6.97 3.28 -18.18
CA ASP A 226 -7.86 2.71 -17.15
C ASP A 226 -7.13 1.62 -16.36
N TYR A 227 -6.40 0.74 -17.05
CA TYR A 227 -5.63 -0.32 -16.41
C TYR A 227 -4.57 0.24 -15.43
N PHE A 228 -3.70 1.15 -15.89
CA PHE A 228 -2.60 1.63 -15.06
C PHE A 228 -3.07 2.53 -13.91
N GLU A 229 -4.12 3.33 -14.10
CA GLU A 229 -4.72 4.11 -13.01
C GLU A 229 -5.24 3.20 -11.90
N ASN A 230 -6.00 2.17 -12.25
CA ASN A 230 -6.52 1.21 -11.28
C ASN A 230 -5.38 0.42 -10.61
N ALA A 231 -4.35 0.03 -11.35
CA ALA A 231 -3.17 -0.63 -10.79
C ALA A 231 -2.44 0.27 -9.76
N ILE A 232 -2.24 1.55 -10.09
CA ILE A 232 -1.61 2.53 -9.20
C ILE A 232 -2.47 2.76 -7.95
N LEU A 233 -3.78 2.95 -8.11
CA LEU A 233 -4.70 3.08 -6.98
C LEU A 233 -4.62 1.85 -6.06
N LYS A 234 -4.60 0.64 -6.62
CA LYS A 234 -4.49 -0.60 -5.84
C LYS A 234 -3.18 -0.69 -5.06
N ILE A 235 -2.06 -0.26 -5.66
CA ILE A 235 -0.76 -0.16 -4.98
C ILE A 235 -0.88 0.80 -3.79
N PHE A 236 -1.43 1.99 -3.98
CA PHE A 236 -1.57 2.97 -2.91
C PHE A 236 -2.48 2.49 -1.77
N GLU A 237 -3.63 1.89 -2.08
CA GLU A 237 -4.53 1.31 -1.08
C GLU A 237 -3.81 0.32 -0.17
N GLU A 238 -3.04 -0.59 -0.76
CA GLU A 238 -2.37 -1.66 -0.03
C GLU A 238 -1.17 -1.15 0.78
N LEU A 239 -0.40 -0.21 0.23
CA LEU A 239 0.70 0.40 0.97
C LEU A 239 0.20 1.26 2.14
N ASN A 240 -0.84 2.07 1.94
CA ASN A 240 -1.41 2.89 3.01
C ASN A 240 -1.96 2.05 4.17
N ARG A 241 -2.51 0.87 3.85
CA ARG A 241 -3.04 -0.08 4.84
C ARG A 241 -1.94 -0.72 5.69
N LEU A 242 -0.72 -0.82 5.16
CA LEU A 242 0.41 -1.52 5.79
C LEU A 242 1.47 -0.58 6.39
N GLN A 243 1.58 0.67 5.92
CA GLN A 243 2.72 1.56 6.19
C GLN A 243 3.03 1.80 7.68
N PHE A 244 2.02 1.70 8.57
CA PHE A 244 2.19 1.91 10.01
C PHE A 244 2.25 0.60 10.82
N LYS A 245 2.19 -0.55 10.14
CA LYS A 245 2.08 -1.87 10.79
C LYS A 245 3.38 -2.68 10.73
N LEU A 246 4.25 -2.40 9.76
CA LEU A 246 5.49 -3.13 9.49
C LEU A 246 6.65 -2.14 9.30
N ASP A 247 7.88 -2.65 9.29
CA ASP A 247 9.08 -1.87 9.00
C ASP A 247 9.16 -1.41 7.54
N THR A 248 9.90 -0.34 7.31
CA THR A 248 10.03 0.30 6.00
C THR A 248 10.62 -0.63 4.93
N GLU A 249 11.52 -1.54 5.29
CA GLU A 249 12.14 -2.49 4.36
C GLU A 249 11.10 -3.46 3.82
N SER A 250 10.30 -4.08 4.70
CA SER A 250 9.22 -4.99 4.31
C SER A 250 8.16 -4.29 3.45
N ILE A 251 7.83 -3.04 3.75
CA ILE A 251 6.89 -2.25 2.93
C ILE A 251 7.45 -1.98 1.53
N ASN A 252 8.75 -1.71 1.41
CA ASN A 252 9.40 -1.48 0.11
C ASN A 252 9.46 -2.77 -0.71
N GLU A 253 9.70 -3.93 -0.10
CA GLU A 253 9.64 -5.23 -0.78
C GLU A 253 8.23 -5.54 -1.30
N ILE A 254 7.20 -5.32 -0.46
CA ILE A 254 5.80 -5.48 -0.86
C ILE A 254 5.47 -4.54 -2.02
N ARG A 255 5.87 -3.26 -1.95
CA ARG A 255 5.74 -2.32 -3.07
C ARG A 255 6.37 -2.87 -4.34
N GLY A 256 7.60 -3.35 -4.26
CA GLY A 256 8.32 -3.93 -5.40
C GLY A 256 7.57 -5.09 -6.04
N ILE A 257 7.03 -6.01 -5.22
CA ILE A 257 6.23 -7.14 -5.69
C ILE A 257 4.96 -6.65 -6.40
N ILE A 258 4.16 -5.81 -5.75
CA ILE A 258 2.88 -5.36 -6.32
C ILE A 258 3.11 -4.57 -7.61
N THR A 259 4.10 -3.67 -7.65
CA THR A 259 4.47 -2.92 -8.85
C THR A 259 4.95 -3.85 -9.96
N THR A 260 5.71 -4.90 -9.63
CA THR A 260 6.19 -5.85 -10.64
C THR A 260 5.04 -6.65 -11.25
N GLU A 261 4.16 -7.20 -10.41
CA GLU A 261 3.06 -8.05 -10.86
C GLU A 261 1.94 -7.27 -11.57
N LEU A 262 1.57 -6.07 -11.07
CA LEU A 262 0.50 -5.29 -11.69
C LEU A 262 0.97 -4.41 -12.86
N ILE A 263 2.21 -3.91 -12.86
CA ILE A 263 2.66 -2.94 -13.85
C ILE A 263 3.75 -3.53 -14.75
N LEU A 264 4.90 -3.91 -14.19
CA LEU A 264 6.09 -4.18 -15.00
C LEU A 264 5.96 -5.42 -15.90
N LYS A 265 5.30 -6.50 -15.43
CA LYS A 265 5.06 -7.69 -16.24
C LYS A 265 4.06 -7.47 -17.36
N ASN A 266 3.09 -6.58 -17.13
CA ASN A 266 1.94 -6.39 -18.03
C ASN A 266 2.08 -5.18 -18.95
N ILE A 267 3.07 -4.32 -18.72
CA ILE A 267 3.21 -3.05 -19.44
C ILE A 267 3.20 -3.23 -20.96
N ASN A 268 3.96 -4.19 -21.50
CA ASN A 268 4.03 -4.47 -22.93
C ASN A 268 2.70 -5.00 -23.47
N THR A 269 2.06 -5.89 -22.73
CA THR A 269 0.77 -6.50 -23.11
C THR A 269 -0.31 -5.43 -23.20
N VAL A 270 -0.41 -4.57 -22.17
CA VAL A 270 -1.45 -3.55 -22.04
C VAL A 270 -1.30 -2.46 -23.09
N ILE A 271 -0.10 -1.93 -23.31
CA ILE A 271 0.12 -0.87 -24.30
C ILE A 271 0.07 -1.39 -25.75
N GLY A 272 0.30 -2.70 -25.94
CA GLY A 272 0.34 -3.37 -27.23
C GLY A 272 -1.02 -3.87 -27.74
N VAL A 273 -2.12 -3.68 -26.97
CA VAL A 273 -3.45 -4.12 -27.38
C VAL A 273 -3.88 -3.44 -28.69
N GLU A 274 -4.27 -4.20 -29.70
CA GLU A 274 -4.55 -3.67 -31.04
C GLU A 274 -5.76 -2.72 -31.08
N SER A 275 -6.77 -2.95 -30.24
CA SER A 275 -8.03 -2.20 -30.26
C SER A 275 -7.96 -0.85 -29.55
N CYS A 276 -6.97 -0.61 -28.69
CA CYS A 276 -6.96 0.54 -27.77
C CYS A 276 -5.57 0.94 -27.27
N GLY A 277 -4.51 0.22 -27.67
CA GLY A 277 -3.13 0.49 -27.29
C GLY A 277 -2.53 1.71 -27.99
N ILE A 278 -1.22 1.87 -27.85
CA ILE A 278 -0.50 3.05 -28.35
C ILE A 278 -0.65 3.22 -29.86
N ASP A 279 -0.56 2.13 -30.63
CA ASP A 279 -0.69 2.18 -32.09
C ASP A 279 -2.09 2.65 -32.52
N HIS A 280 -3.13 2.19 -31.83
CA HIS A 280 -4.51 2.66 -32.05
C HIS A 280 -4.66 4.15 -31.70
N MET A 281 -4.11 4.59 -30.57
CA MET A 281 -4.14 6.00 -30.16
C MET A 281 -3.45 6.91 -31.19
N LEU A 282 -2.30 6.47 -31.72
CA LEU A 282 -1.53 7.21 -32.72
C LEU A 282 -2.19 7.23 -34.11
N LYS A 283 -2.85 6.14 -34.53
CA LYS A 283 -3.55 6.07 -35.82
C LYS A 283 -4.81 6.94 -35.85
N ASN A 284 -5.46 7.12 -34.71
CA ASN A 284 -6.70 7.85 -34.57
C ASN A 284 -6.52 9.24 -33.93
N ASP A 285 -5.28 9.76 -33.88
CA ASP A 285 -4.93 11.08 -33.35
C ASP A 285 -5.50 11.36 -31.95
N GLN A 286 -5.55 10.33 -31.08
CA GLN A 286 -6.04 10.42 -29.71
C GLN A 286 -4.97 10.98 -28.76
N TYR A 287 -4.49 12.20 -29.04
CA TYR A 287 -3.35 12.82 -28.35
C TYR A 287 -3.58 13.06 -26.86
N ASP A 288 -4.81 13.39 -26.45
CA ASP A 288 -5.13 13.57 -25.02
C ASP A 288 -4.93 12.28 -24.23
N LYS A 289 -5.39 11.14 -24.79
CA LYS A 289 -5.19 9.81 -24.18
C LYS A 289 -3.71 9.43 -24.16
N LEU A 290 -2.98 9.73 -25.23
CA LEU A 290 -1.56 9.43 -25.32
C LEU A 290 -0.74 10.27 -24.32
N LYS A 291 -1.11 11.54 -24.12
CA LYS A 291 -0.50 12.44 -23.14
C LYS A 291 -0.77 11.97 -21.72
N HIS A 292 -2.00 11.53 -21.48
CA HIS A 292 -2.38 10.96 -20.19
C HIS A 292 -1.60 9.69 -19.88
N LEU A 293 -1.49 8.77 -20.85
CA LEU A 293 -0.68 7.56 -20.72
C LEU A 293 0.80 7.88 -20.50
N TYR A 294 1.34 8.88 -21.21
CA TYR A 294 2.72 9.36 -21.01
C TYR A 294 2.95 9.83 -19.57
N ASN A 295 2.02 10.63 -19.02
CA ASN A 295 2.12 11.10 -17.64
C ASN A 295 2.10 9.93 -16.66
N ILE A 296 1.22 8.94 -16.86
CA ILE A 296 1.13 7.75 -16.00
C ILE A 296 2.44 6.94 -16.04
N LEU A 297 2.92 6.61 -17.25
CA LEU A 297 4.15 5.83 -17.43
C LEU A 297 5.42 6.60 -17.03
N GLY A 298 5.34 7.93 -16.92
CA GLY A 298 6.39 8.77 -16.35
C GLY A 298 6.71 8.46 -14.89
N PHE A 299 5.73 7.96 -14.13
CA PHE A 299 5.92 7.54 -12.73
C PHE A 299 6.44 6.10 -12.59
N VAL A 300 6.46 5.34 -13.69
CA VAL A 300 6.90 3.94 -13.70
C VAL A 300 8.36 3.87 -14.14
N ASN A 301 9.21 3.25 -13.32
CA ASN A 301 10.61 3.05 -13.68
C ASN A 301 10.73 2.29 -15.01
N GLY A 302 11.34 2.92 -16.01
CA GLY A 302 11.47 2.37 -17.36
C GLY A 302 10.19 2.44 -18.22
N GLY A 303 9.08 2.96 -17.69
CA GLY A 303 7.79 3.03 -18.39
C GLY A 303 7.84 3.87 -19.67
N LEU A 304 8.49 5.04 -19.61
CA LEU A 304 8.66 5.91 -20.79
C LEU A 304 9.49 5.25 -21.90
N LYS A 305 10.50 4.44 -21.55
CA LYS A 305 11.30 3.71 -22.54
C LYS A 305 10.44 2.67 -23.25
N VAL A 306 9.65 1.92 -22.49
CA VAL A 306 8.73 0.92 -23.04
C VAL A 306 7.67 1.57 -23.94
N MET A 307 7.06 2.66 -23.48
CA MET A 307 6.13 3.45 -24.29
C MET A 307 6.77 3.88 -25.61
N PHE A 308 7.97 4.44 -25.52
CA PHE A 308 8.74 4.88 -26.67
C PHE A 308 9.02 3.74 -27.66
N ASP A 309 9.54 2.61 -27.19
CA ASP A 309 9.86 1.43 -28.00
C ASP A 309 8.62 0.93 -28.77
N CYS A 310 7.42 1.04 -28.19
CA CYS A 310 6.15 0.74 -28.86
C CYS A 310 5.70 1.78 -29.89
N THR A 311 6.05 3.06 -29.73
CA THR A 311 5.74 4.12 -30.72
C THR A 311 6.66 4.08 -31.95
N ARG A 312 7.89 3.60 -31.78
CA ARG A 312 8.92 3.63 -32.83
C ARG A 312 8.49 2.97 -34.16
N PRO A 313 7.87 1.78 -34.18
CA PRO A 313 7.39 1.15 -35.41
C PRO A 313 6.35 1.98 -36.16
N TYR A 314 5.50 2.74 -35.46
CA TYR A 314 4.51 3.61 -36.09
C TYR A 314 5.18 4.74 -36.88
N PHE A 315 6.15 5.42 -36.28
CA PHE A 315 6.90 6.49 -36.93
C PHE A 315 7.67 5.98 -38.15
N SER A 316 8.35 4.84 -38.00
CA SER A 316 9.13 4.22 -39.08
C SER A 316 8.25 3.80 -40.27
N LYS A 317 7.09 3.18 -40.01
CA LYS A 317 6.14 2.74 -41.04
C LYS A 317 5.52 3.90 -41.81
N LEU A 318 5.13 4.97 -41.12
CA LEU A 318 4.55 6.16 -41.76
C LEU A 318 5.56 6.89 -42.65
N GLY A 319 6.78 7.12 -42.16
CA GLY A 319 7.82 7.76 -42.97
C GLY A 319 8.19 6.92 -44.19
N THR A 320 8.37 5.61 -44.00
CA THR A 320 8.72 4.68 -45.08
C THR A 320 7.62 4.63 -46.15
N SER A 321 6.34 4.62 -45.78
CA SER A 321 5.25 4.57 -46.75
C SER A 321 5.19 5.83 -47.63
N ILE A 322 5.38 7.02 -47.06
CA ILE A 322 5.43 8.29 -47.80
C ILE A 322 6.61 8.27 -48.78
N VAL A 323 7.79 7.87 -48.30
CA VAL A 323 9.02 7.90 -49.09
C VAL A 323 8.97 6.90 -50.25
N LEU A 324 8.53 5.66 -50.00
CA LEU A 324 8.52 4.60 -51.03
C LEU A 324 7.37 4.74 -52.04
N THR A 325 6.19 5.21 -51.62
CA THR A 325 5.04 5.38 -52.53
C THR A 325 5.35 6.43 -53.60
N ASN A 326 6.05 7.50 -53.22
CA ASN A 326 6.38 8.60 -54.14
C ASN A 326 7.57 8.32 -55.07
N ILE A 327 8.38 7.27 -54.81
CA ILE A 327 9.37 6.77 -55.80
C ILE A 327 8.65 6.36 -57.08
N LYS A 328 7.53 5.64 -56.95
CA LYS A 328 6.79 5.08 -58.09
C LYS A 328 6.08 6.14 -58.92
N ILE A 329 5.60 7.20 -58.28
CA ILE A 329 4.73 8.22 -58.90
C ILE A 329 5.57 9.40 -59.47
N SER A 330 6.86 9.51 -59.10
CA SER A 330 7.74 10.63 -59.51
C SER A 330 7.18 12.03 -59.20
N ASN A 331 6.28 12.15 -58.22
CA ASN A 331 5.68 13.42 -57.82
C ASN A 331 6.48 14.04 -56.66
N ALA A 332 7.52 14.79 -57.03
CA ALA A 332 8.43 15.46 -56.10
C ALA A 332 7.71 16.39 -55.10
N PHE A 333 6.69 17.11 -55.57
CA PHE A 333 6.03 18.15 -54.78
C PHE A 333 5.17 17.53 -53.67
N THR A 334 4.29 16.59 -54.03
CA THR A 334 3.45 15.88 -53.05
C THR A 334 4.28 15.07 -52.04
N CYS A 335 5.41 14.52 -52.46
CA CYS A 335 6.33 13.84 -51.56
C CYS A 335 6.87 14.78 -50.47
N ILE A 336 7.40 15.95 -50.86
CA ILE A 336 7.98 16.91 -49.91
C ILE A 336 6.89 17.55 -49.03
N GLU A 337 5.72 17.90 -49.56
CA GLU A 337 4.61 18.40 -48.74
C GLU A 337 4.16 17.38 -47.69
N ASN A 338 4.01 16.12 -48.06
CA ASN A 338 3.64 15.07 -47.11
C ASN A 338 4.72 14.84 -46.04
N LEU A 339 6.01 15.00 -46.38
CA LEU A 339 7.10 14.92 -45.40
C LEU A 339 7.11 16.11 -44.43
N LEU A 340 6.79 17.31 -44.90
CA LEU A 340 6.64 18.49 -44.03
C LEU A 340 5.46 18.32 -43.07
N ILE A 341 4.29 17.88 -43.58
CA ILE A 341 3.12 17.58 -42.75
C ILE A 341 3.43 16.49 -41.72
N LEU A 342 4.16 15.45 -42.12
CA LEU A 342 4.59 14.39 -41.19
C LEU A 342 5.52 14.94 -40.11
N LYS A 343 6.45 15.83 -40.47
CA LYS A 343 7.36 16.48 -39.53
C LYS A 343 6.59 17.34 -38.52
N ASP A 344 5.66 18.16 -38.99
CA ASP A 344 4.80 18.99 -38.14
C ASP A 344 3.99 18.12 -37.16
N LYS A 345 3.46 16.97 -37.64
CA LYS A 345 2.75 16.01 -36.79
C LYS A 345 3.65 15.43 -35.70
N PHE A 346 4.89 15.07 -36.03
CA PHE A 346 5.82 14.50 -35.05
C PHE A 346 6.33 15.54 -34.06
N ASP A 347 6.58 16.77 -34.50
CA ASP A 347 6.95 17.88 -33.62
C ASP A 347 5.82 18.21 -32.64
N TYR A 348 4.58 18.24 -33.13
CA TYR A 348 3.41 18.43 -32.27
C TYR A 348 3.32 17.36 -31.17
N LEU A 349 3.56 16.08 -31.50
CA LEU A 349 3.60 15.00 -30.52
C LEU A 349 4.70 15.22 -29.47
N VAL A 350 5.91 15.57 -29.88
CA VAL A 350 7.03 15.81 -28.95
C VAL A 350 6.73 16.98 -28.02
N GLU A 351 6.23 18.09 -28.55
CA GLU A 351 5.97 19.30 -27.78
C GLU A 351 4.76 19.15 -26.86
N ASN A 352 3.62 18.71 -27.40
CA ASN A 352 2.33 18.81 -26.72
C ASN A 352 1.94 17.53 -25.96
N VAL A 353 2.41 16.36 -26.41
CA VAL A 353 2.07 15.05 -25.82
C VAL A 353 3.19 14.53 -24.93
N PHE A 354 4.43 14.57 -25.41
CA PHE A 354 5.59 14.03 -24.70
C PHE A 354 6.36 15.09 -23.91
N ASN A 355 5.84 16.30 -23.74
CA ASN A 355 6.40 17.35 -22.89
C ASN A 355 7.89 17.65 -23.16
N HIS A 356 8.24 17.82 -24.43
CA HIS A 356 9.61 18.07 -24.90
C HIS A 356 10.62 17.01 -24.43
N ASN A 357 10.19 15.76 -24.27
CA ASN A 357 11.07 14.69 -23.83
C ASN A 357 12.17 14.42 -24.87
N LYS A 358 13.42 14.61 -24.44
CA LYS A 358 14.60 14.45 -25.30
C LYS A 358 14.71 13.05 -25.92
N LEU A 359 14.36 11.99 -25.19
CA LEU A 359 14.43 10.62 -25.70
C LEU A 359 13.49 10.41 -26.89
N PHE A 360 12.28 10.98 -26.82
CA PHE A 360 11.33 10.95 -27.93
C PHE A 360 11.83 11.79 -29.11
N TYR A 361 12.34 13.00 -28.86
CA TYR A 361 12.88 13.88 -29.90
C TYR A 361 14.04 13.23 -30.67
N ASP A 362 15.09 12.81 -29.95
CA ASP A 362 16.32 12.27 -30.54
C ASP A 362 15.99 11.07 -31.43
N THR A 363 15.13 10.16 -30.94
CA THR A 363 14.82 8.96 -31.69
C THR A 363 13.85 9.20 -32.86
N ILE A 364 12.89 10.13 -32.74
CA ILE A 364 12.07 10.54 -33.87
C ILE A 364 12.95 11.14 -34.97
N SER A 365 13.94 11.95 -34.59
CA SER A 365 14.93 12.51 -35.51
C SER A 365 15.76 11.43 -36.20
N ASP A 366 16.21 10.42 -35.45
CA ASP A 366 16.93 9.26 -35.98
C ASP A 366 16.08 8.46 -36.99
N GLU A 367 14.81 8.17 -36.65
CA GLU A 367 13.88 7.48 -37.55
C GLU A 367 13.63 8.31 -38.82
N PHE A 368 13.47 9.63 -38.69
CA PHE A 368 13.38 10.56 -39.83
C PHE A 368 14.60 10.45 -40.74
N GLY A 369 15.79 10.47 -40.16
CA GLY A 369 17.04 10.27 -40.89
C GLY A 369 17.14 8.91 -41.58
N MET A 370 16.61 7.84 -40.96
CA MET A 370 16.65 6.50 -41.52
C MET A 370 15.72 6.34 -42.73
N PHE A 371 14.45 6.77 -42.65
CA PHE A 371 13.54 6.57 -43.77
C PHE A 371 13.82 7.50 -44.95
N LEU A 372 14.39 8.70 -44.73
CA LEU A 372 14.79 9.58 -45.84
C LEU A 372 15.90 8.95 -46.69
N LYS A 373 16.81 8.17 -46.09
CA LYS A 373 17.87 7.45 -46.80
C LYS A 373 17.34 6.35 -47.71
N LEU A 374 16.10 5.89 -47.53
CA LEU A 374 15.48 4.86 -48.37
C LEU A 374 15.17 5.36 -49.80
N ASN A 375 15.18 6.68 -50.03
CA ASN A 375 14.94 7.25 -51.35
C ASN A 375 16.03 8.26 -51.72
N SER A 376 16.91 7.86 -52.64
CA SER A 376 17.99 8.70 -53.16
C SER A 376 17.52 9.95 -53.92
N LEU A 377 16.23 10.04 -54.29
CA LEU A 377 15.66 11.18 -55.01
C LEU A 377 15.23 12.33 -54.09
N ILE A 378 15.16 12.10 -52.76
CA ILE A 378 14.73 13.12 -51.78
C ILE A 378 15.50 14.45 -51.94
N PRO A 379 16.85 14.49 -52.06
CA PRO A 379 17.58 15.74 -52.26
C PRO A 379 17.15 16.48 -53.54
N LYS A 380 16.92 15.75 -54.64
CA LYS A 380 16.45 16.33 -55.90
C LYS A 380 15.04 16.88 -55.76
N PHE A 381 14.14 16.15 -55.11
CA PHE A 381 12.76 16.59 -54.87
C PHE A 381 12.71 17.85 -54.02
N LEU A 382 13.57 17.95 -53.01
CA LEU A 382 13.69 19.15 -52.16
C LEU A 382 14.15 20.37 -52.98
N CYS A 383 15.17 20.24 -53.83
CA CYS A 383 15.61 21.33 -54.71
C CYS A 383 14.50 21.81 -55.65
N GLN A 384 13.76 20.87 -56.27
CA GLN A 384 12.64 21.20 -57.16
C GLN A 384 11.50 21.92 -56.41
N PHE A 385 11.19 21.46 -55.20
CA PHE A 385 10.17 22.07 -54.35
C PHE A 385 10.53 23.52 -53.97
N ILE A 386 11.78 23.75 -53.56
CA ILE A 386 12.27 25.10 -53.20
C ILE A 386 12.24 26.04 -54.41
N ASP A 387 12.76 25.62 -55.58
CA ASP A 387 12.76 26.43 -56.80
C ASP A 387 11.33 26.87 -57.20
N GLN A 388 10.36 25.95 -57.12
CA GLN A 388 8.96 26.29 -57.41
C GLN A 388 8.35 27.28 -56.40
N LYS A 389 8.59 27.11 -55.10
CA LYS A 389 8.07 28.04 -54.07
C LYS A 389 8.69 29.43 -54.24
N LEU A 390 9.99 29.52 -54.55
CA LEU A 390 10.68 30.79 -54.82
C LEU A 390 10.19 31.47 -56.10
N ARG A 391 9.91 30.72 -57.17
CA ARG A 391 9.35 31.27 -58.42
C ARG A 391 7.93 31.81 -58.22
N LYS A 392 7.08 31.12 -57.45
CA LYS A 392 5.72 31.60 -57.13
C LYS A 392 5.73 32.87 -56.28
N GLY A 393 6.66 33.00 -55.33
CA GLY A 393 6.82 34.20 -54.51
C GLY A 393 7.35 35.44 -55.25
N LYS A 394 7.74 35.33 -56.53
CA LYS A 394 8.09 36.49 -57.38
C LYS A 394 6.88 37.14 -58.06
N TYR A 395 5.70 36.52 -58.00
CA TYR A 395 4.47 36.96 -58.68
C TYR A 395 3.29 37.18 -57.73
N SER A 396 3.54 37.20 -56.43
CA SER A 396 2.63 37.64 -55.35
C SER A 396 3.27 38.82 -54.65
#